data_AF-A0A7S1QJJ7-F1
#
_entry.id   AF-A0A7S1QJJ7-F1
#
_cell.length_a   1.000
_cell.length_b   1.000
_cell.length_c   1.000
_cell.angle_alpha   90.00
_cell.angle_beta   90.00
_cell.angle_gamma   90.00
#
_symmetry.space_group_name_H-M   'P 1'
#
loop_
_entity.id
_entity.type
_entity.pdbx_description
1 polymer ?
#
loop_
_entity_poly.entity_id
_entity_poly.type
_entity_poly.pdbx_seq_one_letter_code
_entity_poly.pdbx_strand_id
1 'polypeptide(L)'
;RRMEHLTCFLPGTIALGARELDPNGARTPEEDKATHKAWMEAAAALTETCVAMYLRQPTGVSPEVAEFPDAEPDFVDGDAYYVLRPETMESLFYMWRMTRNATYRQWGWDIFRRWNHSCRVDFETGAAGGNVTAVPSRFAFSGVRHVNVPQPRHDDTMQSFWLAESLKYALLLFSDDVVLA
;
A
#
# COMPACT_ATOMS: atom_id res chain seq x y z
N ARG A 1 5.67 14.85 -13.58
CA ARG A 1 6.29 13.49 -13.43
C ARG A 1 5.17 12.48 -13.19
N ARG A 2 5.29 11.20 -13.59
CA ARG A 2 4.24 10.17 -13.47
C ARG A 2 4.73 9.00 -12.60
N MET A 3 3.90 8.49 -11.72
CA MET A 3 4.18 7.33 -10.88
C MET A 3 2.97 6.39 -10.87
N GLU A 4 3.19 5.13 -11.21
CA GLU A 4 2.17 4.09 -11.10
C GLU A 4 2.14 3.54 -9.67
N HIS A 5 0.98 3.07 -9.20
CA HIS A 5 0.87 2.37 -7.91
C HIS A 5 1.80 1.15 -7.88
N LEU A 6 2.03 0.51 -9.03
CA LEU A 6 3.04 -0.53 -9.18
C LEU A 6 4.40 -0.13 -8.62
N THR A 7 4.83 1.14 -8.75
CA THR A 7 6.12 1.63 -8.24
C THR A 7 6.19 1.60 -6.70
N CYS A 8 5.06 1.49 -6.00
CA CYS A 8 5.03 1.45 -4.54
C CYS A 8 5.60 0.17 -3.92
N PHE A 9 6.10 -0.80 -4.70
CA PHE A 9 6.88 -1.94 -4.20
C PHE A 9 8.35 -1.56 -3.90
N LEU A 10 8.82 -0.48 -4.53
CA LEU A 10 10.22 -0.07 -4.49
C LEU A 10 10.71 0.33 -3.09
N PRO A 11 9.92 1.02 -2.23
CA PRO A 11 10.36 1.30 -0.86
C PRO A 11 10.75 0.02 -0.08
N GLY A 12 9.93 -1.03 -0.14
CA GLY A 12 10.23 -2.32 0.49
C GLY A 12 11.50 -2.95 -0.08
N THR A 13 11.68 -2.89 -1.40
CA THR A 13 12.89 -3.36 -2.09
C THR A 13 14.14 -2.61 -1.62
N ILE A 14 14.10 -1.28 -1.54
CA ILE A 14 15.21 -0.44 -1.08
C ILE A 14 15.54 -0.76 0.39
N ALA A 15 14.54 -0.86 1.25
CA ALA A 15 14.73 -1.17 2.66
C ALA A 15 15.35 -2.56 2.88
N LEU A 16 14.91 -3.56 2.10
CA LEU A 16 15.52 -4.89 2.12
C LEU A 16 16.97 -4.84 1.62
N GLY A 17 17.22 -4.15 0.51
CA GLY A 17 18.56 -3.98 -0.04
C GLY A 17 19.51 -3.27 0.92
N ALA A 18 19.04 -2.29 1.68
CA ALA A 18 19.82 -1.59 2.70
C ALA A 18 20.31 -2.52 3.83
N ARG A 19 19.66 -3.67 4.03
CA ARG A 19 20.05 -4.69 5.01
C ARG A 19 20.93 -5.78 4.41
N GLU A 20 20.63 -6.22 3.20
CA GLU A 20 21.25 -7.42 2.61
C GLU A 20 22.47 -7.13 1.72
N LEU A 21 22.59 -5.93 1.15
CA LEU A 21 23.59 -5.63 0.11
C LEU A 21 24.93 -5.14 0.70
N ASP A 22 25.58 -5.94 1.54
CA ASP A 22 27.05 -5.95 1.68
C ASP A 22 27.60 -7.35 1.98
N PRO A 23 27.28 -8.36 1.15
CA PRO A 23 27.62 -9.74 1.47
C PRO A 23 29.13 -10.01 1.53
N ASN A 24 29.95 -9.13 0.95
CA ASN A 24 31.40 -9.31 0.85
C ASN A 24 32.20 -8.31 1.70
N GLY A 25 31.54 -7.44 2.48
CA GLY A 25 32.22 -6.40 3.27
C GLY A 25 33.05 -5.45 2.40
N ALA A 26 32.55 -5.11 1.21
CA ALA A 26 33.27 -4.27 0.26
C ALA A 26 33.31 -2.80 0.70
N ARG A 27 32.41 -2.41 1.61
CA ARG A 27 32.31 -1.07 2.17
C ARG A 27 33.00 -1.03 3.52
N THR A 28 33.58 0.12 3.87
CA THR A 28 33.99 0.37 5.25
C THR A 28 32.74 0.45 6.16
N PRO A 29 32.87 0.24 7.48
CA PRO A 29 31.75 0.41 8.40
C PRO A 29 31.08 1.79 8.31
N GLU A 30 31.84 2.85 8.03
CA GLU A 30 31.32 4.20 7.85
C GLU A 30 30.53 4.35 6.54
N GLU A 31 31.03 3.78 5.44
CA GLU A 31 30.37 3.79 4.13
C GLU A 31 29.09 2.95 4.14
N ASP A 32 29.11 1.78 4.79
CA ASP A 32 27.94 0.93 4.97
C ASP A 32 26.86 1.66 5.77
N LYS A 33 27.24 2.27 6.90
CA LYS A 33 26.33 3.07 7.73
C LYS A 33 25.74 4.27 6.96
N ALA A 34 26.55 4.99 6.20
CA ALA A 34 26.09 6.14 5.41
C ALA A 34 25.13 5.70 4.29
N THR A 35 25.45 4.61 3.60
CA THR A 35 24.60 4.07 2.53
C THR A 35 23.28 3.53 3.08
N HIS A 36 23.34 2.75 4.15
CA HIS A 36 22.17 2.23 4.85
C HIS A 36 21.23 3.37 5.25
N LYS A 37 21.78 4.42 5.88
CA LYS A 37 21.02 5.61 6.25
C LYS A 37 20.33 6.25 5.04
N ALA A 38 21.08 6.53 3.98
CA ALA A 38 20.53 7.18 2.78
C ALA A 38 19.41 6.35 2.12
N TRP A 39 19.57 5.02 2.08
CA TRP A 39 18.58 4.12 1.49
C TRP A 39 17.32 4.02 2.35
N MET A 40 17.48 3.91 3.68
CA MET A 40 16.33 3.88 4.59
C MET A 40 15.57 5.21 4.60
N GLU A 41 16.25 6.35 4.46
CA GLU A 41 15.62 7.67 4.30
C GLU A 41 14.83 7.75 2.98
N ALA A 42 15.41 7.30 1.86
CA ALA A 42 14.70 7.24 0.58
C ALA A 42 13.49 6.30 0.62
N ALA A 43 13.63 5.12 1.22
CA ALA A 43 12.53 4.16 1.39
C ALA A 43 11.41 4.73 2.26
N ALA A 44 11.73 5.42 3.35
CA ALA A 44 10.73 6.08 4.19
C ALA A 44 9.95 7.16 3.42
N ALA A 45 10.64 8.05 2.70
CA ALA A 45 10.01 9.13 1.94
C ALA A 45 9.12 8.60 0.80
N LEU A 46 9.55 7.56 0.10
CA LEU A 46 8.73 6.92 -0.94
C LEU A 46 7.52 6.20 -0.33
N THR A 47 7.68 5.54 0.83
CA THR A 47 6.55 4.92 1.55
C THR A 47 5.51 5.96 1.96
N GLU A 48 5.94 7.11 2.49
CA GLU A 48 5.04 8.22 2.84
C GLU A 48 4.26 8.72 1.62
N THR A 49 4.91 8.83 0.47
CA THR A 49 4.26 9.21 -0.79
C THR A 49 3.19 8.21 -1.20
N CYS A 50 3.50 6.91 -1.15
CA CYS A 50 2.55 5.83 -1.45
C CYS A 50 1.37 5.79 -0.48
N VAL A 51 1.61 6.02 0.82
CA VAL A 51 0.52 6.13 1.81
C VAL A 51 -0.34 7.37 1.55
N ALA A 52 0.27 8.50 1.20
CA ALA A 52 -0.47 9.73 0.85
C ALA A 52 -1.40 9.52 -0.35
N MET A 53 -1.01 8.67 -1.32
CA MET A 53 -1.88 8.29 -2.44
C MET A 53 -3.19 7.63 -1.98
N TYR A 54 -3.21 6.92 -0.85
CA TYR A 54 -4.45 6.38 -0.25
C TYR A 54 -5.20 7.42 0.57
N LEU A 55 -4.48 8.10 1.47
CA LEU A 55 -5.12 8.92 2.51
C LEU A 55 -5.83 10.16 1.95
N ARG A 56 -5.38 10.67 0.81
CA ARG A 56 -5.92 11.88 0.17
C ARG A 56 -7.13 11.62 -0.74
N GLN A 57 -7.47 10.35 -0.98
CA GLN A 57 -8.58 9.99 -1.84
C GLN A 57 -9.90 9.99 -1.09
N PRO A 58 -11.00 10.52 -1.67
CA PRO A 58 -12.35 10.40 -1.13
C PRO A 58 -12.78 8.96 -0.83
N THR A 59 -12.42 8.01 -1.71
CA THR A 59 -12.62 6.57 -1.46
C THR A 59 -11.67 6.01 -0.40
N GLY A 60 -10.55 6.65 -0.15
CA GLY A 60 -9.48 6.13 0.67
C GLY A 60 -8.67 4.97 0.06
N VAL A 61 -8.80 4.73 -1.24
CA VAL A 61 -7.88 3.83 -1.97
C VAL A 61 -7.13 4.61 -3.04
N SER A 62 -5.89 4.24 -3.31
CA SER A 62 -5.01 4.97 -4.22
C SER A 62 -5.44 4.90 -5.69
N PRO A 63 -5.19 5.94 -6.50
CA PRO A 63 -5.29 5.82 -7.95
C PRO A 63 -4.23 4.85 -8.49
N GLU A 64 -4.45 4.35 -9.70
CA GLU A 64 -3.47 3.56 -10.43
C GLU A 64 -2.26 4.40 -10.81
N VAL A 65 -2.48 5.66 -11.18
CA VAL A 65 -1.42 6.60 -11.56
C VAL A 65 -1.59 7.89 -10.79
N ALA A 66 -0.51 8.31 -10.13
CA ALA A 66 -0.34 9.65 -9.60
C ALA A 66 0.55 10.49 -10.52
N GLU A 67 0.10 11.69 -10.85
CA GLU A 67 0.88 12.67 -11.61
C GLU A 67 1.31 13.82 -10.69
N PHE A 68 2.56 14.24 -10.82
CA PHE A 68 3.18 15.30 -10.02
C PHE A 68 3.55 16.45 -10.96
N PRO A 69 2.65 17.41 -11.21
CA PRO A 69 2.93 18.57 -12.04
C PRO A 69 3.80 19.57 -11.27
N ASP A 70 4.67 20.31 -11.96
CA ASP A 70 5.62 21.22 -11.30
C ASP A 70 4.94 22.41 -10.58
N ALA A 71 3.70 22.73 -10.99
CA ALA A 71 2.92 23.85 -10.45
C ALA A 71 2.13 23.49 -9.18
N GLU A 72 1.97 22.20 -8.86
CA GLU A 72 1.25 21.74 -7.67
C GLU A 72 2.21 21.07 -6.68
N PRO A 73 2.09 21.35 -5.37
CA PRO A 73 2.92 20.70 -4.37
C PRO A 73 2.56 19.21 -4.18
N ASP A 74 1.37 18.82 -4.62
CA ASP A 74 0.78 17.50 -4.42
C ASP A 74 0.51 16.79 -5.76
N PHE A 75 0.21 15.49 -5.68
CA PHE A 75 -0.17 14.72 -6.86
C PHE A 75 -1.62 15.00 -7.29
N VAL A 76 -1.88 14.82 -8.57
CA VAL A 76 -3.21 14.73 -9.17
C VAL A 76 -3.44 13.32 -9.71
N ASP A 77 -4.70 12.91 -9.81
CA ASP A 77 -5.05 11.60 -10.36
C ASP A 77 -4.80 11.57 -11.87
N GLY A 78 -4.00 10.63 -12.35
CA GLY A 78 -3.89 10.32 -13.77
C GLY A 78 -4.96 9.29 -14.18
N ASP A 79 -4.70 8.03 -13.82
CA ASP A 79 -5.63 6.91 -13.97
C ASP A 79 -6.28 6.63 -12.61
N ALA A 80 -7.53 7.07 -12.45
CA ALA A 80 -8.21 7.11 -11.17
C ALA A 80 -8.89 5.78 -10.77
N TYR A 81 -8.53 4.64 -11.37
CA TYR A 81 -9.07 3.34 -10.97
C TYR A 81 -8.17 2.64 -9.94
N TYR A 82 -8.71 1.66 -9.22
CA TYR A 82 -7.94 0.85 -8.28
C TYR A 82 -8.36 -0.63 -8.36
N VAL A 83 -7.40 -1.51 -8.65
CA VAL A 83 -7.66 -2.95 -8.92
C VAL A 83 -7.20 -3.86 -7.79
N LEU A 84 -7.37 -3.47 -6.52
CA LEU A 84 -7.02 -4.29 -5.35
C LEU A 84 -5.52 -4.56 -5.17
N ARG A 85 -4.70 -3.61 -5.63
CA ARG A 85 -3.25 -3.69 -5.71
C ARG A 85 -2.51 -3.82 -4.34
N PRO A 86 -1.42 -4.62 -4.26
CA PRO A 86 -0.73 -4.92 -3.01
C PRO A 86 0.42 -3.97 -2.64
N GLU A 87 1.00 -3.23 -3.60
CA GLU A 87 2.40 -2.78 -3.49
C GLU A 87 2.67 -1.84 -2.32
N THR A 88 1.72 -0.97 -1.96
CA THR A 88 1.83 -0.13 -0.77
C THR A 88 1.82 -0.95 0.52
N MET A 89 0.94 -1.96 0.64
CA MET A 89 0.87 -2.85 1.80
C MET A 89 2.15 -3.72 1.91
N GLU A 90 2.69 -4.16 0.77
CA GLU A 90 3.97 -4.85 0.69
C GLU A 90 5.12 -4.00 1.26
N SER A 91 5.25 -2.75 0.81
CA SER A 91 6.27 -1.84 1.33
C SER A 91 6.10 -1.57 2.83
N LEU A 92 4.86 -1.38 3.31
CA LEU A 92 4.59 -1.23 4.74
C LEU A 92 5.05 -2.44 5.55
N PHE A 93 4.84 -3.66 5.04
CA PHE A 93 5.34 -4.89 5.66
C PHE A 93 6.86 -4.88 5.80
N TYR A 94 7.60 -4.61 4.72
CA TYR A 94 9.07 -4.57 4.78
C TYR A 94 9.57 -3.45 5.69
N MET A 95 9.01 -2.24 5.58
CA MET A 95 9.39 -1.10 6.42
C MET A 95 9.17 -1.39 7.90
N TRP A 96 8.06 -2.03 8.28
CA TRP A 96 7.82 -2.51 9.65
C TRP A 96 8.90 -3.52 10.08
N ARG A 97 9.20 -4.52 9.26
CA ARG A 97 10.17 -5.57 9.60
C ARG A 97 11.59 -5.02 9.77
N MET A 98 11.96 -3.98 9.03
CA MET A 98 13.31 -3.40 9.10
C MET A 98 13.48 -2.41 10.24
N THR A 99 12.42 -1.68 10.60
CA THR A 99 12.52 -0.53 11.52
C THR A 99 11.82 -0.71 12.86
N ARG A 100 10.81 -1.59 12.93
CA ARG A 100 9.85 -1.68 14.05
C ARG A 100 9.14 -0.38 14.37
N ASN A 101 9.07 0.54 13.42
CA ASN A 101 8.29 1.75 13.58
C ASN A 101 6.79 1.43 13.48
N ALA A 102 6.07 1.61 14.58
CA ALA A 102 4.63 1.29 14.68
C ALA A 102 3.76 2.07 13.68
N THR A 103 4.23 3.21 13.17
CA THR A 103 3.54 3.99 12.15
C THR A 103 3.20 3.16 10.91
N TYR A 104 4.07 2.23 10.48
CA TYR A 104 3.80 1.39 9.31
C TYR A 104 2.62 0.43 9.54
N ARG A 105 2.46 -0.09 10.76
CA ARG A 105 1.27 -0.89 11.15
C ARG A 105 0.02 -0.02 11.24
N GLN A 106 0.14 1.21 11.74
CA GLN A 106 -0.98 2.14 11.79
C GLN A 106 -1.49 2.49 10.39
N TRP A 107 -0.60 2.84 9.47
CA TRP A 107 -0.97 3.09 8.07
C TRP A 107 -1.53 1.84 7.38
N GLY A 108 -0.95 0.66 7.62
CA GLY A 108 -1.49 -0.59 7.08
C GLY A 108 -2.91 -0.88 7.59
N TRP A 109 -3.18 -0.60 8.87
CA TRP A 109 -4.52 -0.76 9.43
C TRP A 109 -5.51 0.23 8.81
N ASP A 110 -5.10 1.47 8.61
CA ASP A 110 -5.93 2.49 7.98
C ASP A 110 -6.27 2.13 6.52
N ILE A 111 -5.29 1.65 5.75
CA ILE A 111 -5.50 1.18 4.38
C ILE A 111 -6.43 -0.04 4.36
N PHE A 112 -6.21 -1.03 5.24
CA PHE A 112 -7.06 -2.21 5.32
C PHE A 112 -8.53 -1.86 5.62
N ARG A 113 -8.77 -0.92 6.54
CA ARG A 113 -10.12 -0.42 6.82
C ARG A 113 -10.74 0.26 5.60
N ARG A 114 -9.96 1.03 4.83
CA ARG A 114 -10.41 1.70 3.61
C ARG A 114 -10.72 0.70 2.49
N TRP A 115 -9.97 -0.40 2.36
CA TRP A 115 -10.36 -1.51 1.47
C TRP A 115 -11.71 -2.11 1.86
N ASN A 116 -11.93 -2.41 3.14
CA ASN A 116 -13.21 -2.95 3.60
C ASN A 116 -14.36 -1.94 3.40
N HIS A 117 -14.09 -0.63 3.47
CA HIS A 117 -15.09 0.39 3.19
C HIS A 117 -15.37 0.56 1.69
N SER A 118 -14.38 0.56 0.81
CA SER A 118 -14.55 1.06 -0.57
C SER A 118 -14.55 -0.02 -1.63
N CYS A 119 -13.97 -1.19 -1.34
CA CYS A 119 -13.85 -2.30 -2.28
C CYS A 119 -14.78 -3.47 -1.96
N ARG A 120 -15.44 -3.45 -0.79
CA ARG A 120 -16.33 -4.53 -0.36
C ARG A 120 -17.68 -4.42 -1.07
N VAL A 121 -18.16 -5.54 -1.58
CA VAL A 121 -19.49 -5.71 -2.14
C VAL A 121 -20.30 -6.66 -1.26
N ASP A 122 -21.45 -6.21 -0.79
CA ASP A 122 -22.40 -7.01 -0.01
C ASP A 122 -23.51 -7.53 -0.92
N PHE A 123 -23.65 -8.87 -0.97
CA PHE A 123 -24.64 -9.52 -1.83
C PHE A 123 -26.06 -9.54 -1.24
N GLU A 124 -26.22 -9.32 0.06
CA GLU A 124 -27.53 -9.31 0.73
C GLU A 124 -28.22 -7.96 0.59
N THR A 125 -27.45 -6.88 0.74
CA THR A 125 -27.95 -5.51 0.62
C THR A 125 -27.81 -4.94 -0.79
N GLY A 126 -26.98 -5.57 -1.64
CA GLY A 126 -26.56 -4.99 -2.92
C GLY A 126 -25.68 -3.75 -2.75
N ALA A 127 -25.23 -3.45 -1.52
CA ALA A 127 -24.42 -2.28 -1.24
C ALA A 127 -22.97 -2.49 -1.72
N ALA A 128 -22.47 -1.50 -2.45
CA ALA A 128 -21.09 -1.38 -2.89
C ALA A 128 -20.41 -0.34 -2.01
N GLY A 129 -19.56 -0.81 -1.09
CA GLY A 129 -18.88 -0.01 -0.09
C GLY A 129 -19.78 0.58 1.02
N GLY A 130 -19.17 1.37 1.91
CA GLY A 130 -19.83 2.00 3.06
C GLY A 130 -19.45 1.41 4.42
N ASN A 131 -20.01 1.98 5.49
CA ASN A 131 -19.80 1.51 6.85
C ASN A 131 -20.63 0.24 7.11
N VAL A 132 -20.00 -0.91 6.91
CA VAL A 132 -20.61 -2.22 7.18
C VAL A 132 -20.59 -2.48 8.70
N THR A 133 -21.74 -2.29 9.37
CA THR A 133 -21.90 -2.44 10.84
C THR A 133 -22.28 -3.86 11.27
N ALA A 134 -22.78 -4.68 10.34
CA ALA A 134 -23.04 -6.11 10.52
C ALA A 134 -22.24 -6.88 9.48
N VAL A 135 -21.69 -8.06 9.81
CA VAL A 135 -21.01 -8.92 8.81
C VAL A 135 -22.10 -9.70 8.07
N PRO A 136 -22.55 -9.30 6.86
CA PRO A 136 -23.43 -10.11 6.03
C PRO A 136 -22.81 -11.47 5.78
N SER A 137 -23.64 -12.49 5.62
CA SER A 137 -23.17 -13.88 5.46
C SER A 137 -22.46 -14.09 4.12
N ARG A 138 -22.64 -13.18 3.15
CA ARG A 138 -22.02 -13.25 1.81
C ARG A 138 -21.52 -11.88 1.36
N PHE A 139 -20.21 -11.76 1.17
CA PHE A 139 -19.56 -10.57 0.62
C PHE A 139 -18.37 -10.97 -0.26
N ALA A 140 -17.93 -10.04 -1.11
CA ALA A 140 -16.72 -10.15 -1.91
C ALA A 140 -15.98 -8.81 -1.95
N PHE A 141 -14.86 -8.77 -2.67
CA PHE A 141 -14.12 -7.54 -2.97
C PHE A 141 -14.01 -7.35 -4.48
N SER A 142 -14.11 -6.12 -4.95
CA SER A 142 -13.91 -5.76 -6.34
C SER A 142 -13.14 -4.44 -6.44
N GLY A 143 -12.40 -4.28 -7.53
CA GLY A 143 -11.77 -3.01 -7.86
C GLY A 143 -12.79 -1.88 -8.01
N VAL A 144 -12.30 -0.65 -7.96
CA VAL A 144 -13.12 0.56 -8.10
C VAL A 144 -12.70 1.35 -9.32
N ARG A 145 -13.67 1.95 -10.03
CA ARG A 145 -13.42 2.66 -11.30
C ARG A 145 -12.91 4.09 -11.11
N HIS A 146 -13.26 4.73 -10.01
CA HIS A 146 -12.92 6.12 -9.70
C HIS A 146 -12.65 6.28 -8.21
N VAL A 147 -11.42 6.63 -7.84
CA VAL A 147 -10.99 6.83 -6.45
C VAL A 147 -11.34 8.20 -5.89
N ASN A 148 -11.67 9.14 -6.77
CA ASN A 148 -11.96 10.55 -6.47
C ASN A 148 -13.43 10.85 -6.16
N VAL A 149 -14.24 9.82 -5.88
CA VAL A 149 -15.64 9.95 -5.48
C VAL A 149 -15.91 9.21 -4.17
N PRO A 150 -16.76 9.71 -3.25
CA PRO A 150 -16.97 9.05 -1.95
C PRO A 150 -17.59 7.64 -2.03
N GLN A 151 -18.40 7.38 -3.05
CA GLN A 151 -19.03 6.08 -3.30
C GLN A 151 -18.69 5.62 -4.72
N PRO A 152 -17.68 4.76 -4.88
CA PRO A 152 -17.20 4.40 -6.19
C PRO A 152 -18.05 3.28 -6.81
N ARG A 153 -18.13 3.28 -8.14
CA ARG A 153 -18.61 2.12 -8.89
C ARG A 153 -17.53 1.05 -8.91
N HIS A 154 -17.94 -0.19 -8.68
CA HIS A 154 -17.07 -1.34 -8.74
C HIS A 154 -16.85 -1.79 -10.20
N ASP A 155 -15.72 -2.44 -10.45
CA ASP A 155 -15.36 -2.97 -11.77
C ASP A 155 -15.89 -4.40 -12.03
N ASP A 156 -16.54 -5.01 -11.03
CA ASP A 156 -17.03 -6.39 -11.04
C ASP A 156 -15.91 -7.44 -11.25
N THR A 157 -14.69 -7.09 -10.80
CA THR A 157 -13.51 -7.96 -10.90
C THR A 157 -12.80 -8.07 -9.56
N MET A 158 -12.58 -9.30 -9.10
CA MET A 158 -11.68 -9.61 -8.01
C MET A 158 -10.39 -10.21 -8.58
N GLN A 159 -9.31 -9.45 -8.53
CA GLN A 159 -8.01 -9.90 -9.01
C GLN A 159 -7.47 -11.04 -8.13
N SER A 160 -6.78 -12.02 -8.72
CA SER A 160 -6.23 -13.16 -7.96
C SER A 160 -5.21 -12.71 -6.90
N PHE A 161 -4.42 -11.67 -7.21
CA PHE A 161 -3.43 -11.09 -6.30
C PHE A 161 -4.04 -10.38 -5.08
N TRP A 162 -5.34 -10.10 -5.07
CA TRP A 162 -6.03 -9.64 -3.85
C TRP A 162 -5.83 -10.66 -2.71
N LEU A 163 -6.04 -11.94 -3.01
CA LEU A 163 -5.87 -13.03 -2.04
C LEU A 163 -4.39 -13.39 -1.86
N ALA A 164 -3.66 -13.51 -2.97
CA ALA A 164 -2.28 -13.99 -2.93
C ALA A 164 -1.29 -12.97 -2.33
N GLU A 165 -1.56 -11.67 -2.46
CA GLU A 165 -0.61 -10.61 -2.12
C GLU A 165 -1.20 -9.59 -1.14
N SER A 166 -2.30 -8.91 -1.50
CA SER A 166 -2.83 -7.81 -0.69
C SER A 166 -3.24 -8.28 0.71
N LEU A 167 -4.02 -9.36 0.81
CA LEU A 167 -4.40 -9.95 2.10
C LEU A 167 -3.25 -10.67 2.79
N LYS A 168 -2.34 -11.29 2.03
CA LYS A 168 -1.14 -11.93 2.59
C LYS A 168 -0.26 -10.90 3.29
N TYR A 169 0.08 -9.79 2.64
CA TYR A 169 0.91 -8.75 3.26
C TYR A 169 0.20 -8.03 4.40
N ALA A 170 -1.12 -7.81 4.30
CA ALA A 170 -1.90 -7.30 5.43
C ALA A 170 -1.80 -8.25 6.64
N LEU A 171 -1.97 -9.56 6.43
CA LEU A 171 -1.81 -10.57 7.49
C LEU A 171 -0.39 -10.56 8.07
N LEU A 172 0.64 -10.59 7.22
CA LEU A 172 2.04 -10.65 7.65
C LEU A 172 2.51 -9.39 8.39
N LEU A 173 1.98 -8.22 8.03
CA LEU A 173 2.25 -6.96 8.72
C LEU A 173 1.86 -7.03 10.20
N PHE A 174 0.73 -7.67 10.51
CA PHE A 174 0.24 -7.84 11.89
C PHE A 174 0.63 -9.16 12.55
N SER A 175 1.27 -10.06 11.80
CA SER A 175 1.79 -11.32 12.34
C SER A 175 3.14 -11.13 13.04
N ASP A 176 3.46 -12.06 13.94
CA ASP A 176 4.77 -12.18 14.56
C ASP A 176 5.82 -12.63 13.54
N ASP A 177 7.10 -12.50 13.91
CA ASP A 177 8.18 -12.67 12.96
C ASP A 177 8.40 -14.10 12.48
N VAL A 178 7.94 -15.06 13.27
CA VAL A 178 8.08 -16.50 13.03
C VAL A 178 7.23 -17.01 11.87
N VAL A 179 6.28 -16.22 11.38
CA VAL A 179 5.49 -16.55 10.19
C VAL A 179 6.30 -16.19 8.94
N LEU A 180 6.77 -17.21 8.21
CA LEU A 180 7.68 -17.13 7.05
C LEU A 180 9.12 -16.70 7.40
N ALA A 181 9.72 -17.35 8.40
CA ALA A 181 11.16 -17.30 8.68
C ALA A 181 11.95 -18.28 7.79
#